data_AF-A0A315XYA2-F1
#
_entry.id   AF-A0A315XYA2-F1
#
_cell.length_a   1.000
_cell.length_b   1.000
_cell.length_c   1.000
_cell.angle_alpha   90.00
_cell.angle_beta   90.00
_cell.angle_gamma   90.00
#
_symmetry.space_group_name_H-M   'P 1'
#
loop_
_entity.id
_entity.type
_entity.pdbx_description
1 polymer ?
#
loop_
_entity_poly.entity_id
_entity_poly.type
_entity_poly.pdbx_seq_one_letter_code
_entity_poly.pdbx_strand_id
1 'polypeptide(L)'
;MKLFAAAEGVYIFRKERRIAPWDKMTEQLRNLLILLGAIVVILILIMLLFSGKSSFRKLLSVFLEERSDDEDDAPDRSGPVKKSLADRRGGSAPDEPVQKRTSEPIVEMATLIRKSDDRLRVIESTGQVKLVDEYYELVFVTRKGQKLKIECSAEAYEKVPFNQQGSLTYRRNTLVKFKYYEDTVFN
;
A
#
# COMPACT_ATOMS: atom_id res chain seq x y z
N MET A 1 73.06 14.45 34.97
CA MET A 1 72.60 14.64 36.36
C MET A 1 71.26 15.37 36.29
N LYS A 2 70.18 14.72 36.80
CA LYS A 2 68.77 15.17 36.97
C LYS A 2 67.98 15.46 35.68
N LEU A 3 66.90 14.76 35.30
CA LEU A 3 65.63 14.28 35.94
C LEU A 3 64.45 15.24 35.77
N PHE A 4 63.38 14.69 35.15
CA PHE A 4 61.94 15.08 35.17
C PHE A 4 61.57 16.43 34.51
N ALA A 5 60.38 16.65 33.94
CA ALA A 5 59.08 15.98 34.04
C ALA A 5 58.24 16.22 32.77
N ALA A 6 57.25 15.35 32.59
CA ALA A 6 56.16 15.45 31.62
C ALA A 6 55.25 16.66 31.88
N ALA A 7 54.56 17.15 30.84
CA ALA A 7 53.12 17.42 30.90
C ALA A 7 52.57 17.78 29.50
N GLU A 8 51.36 17.29 29.29
CA GLU A 8 50.52 17.31 28.11
C GLU A 8 50.15 18.72 27.65
N GLY A 9 49.86 18.86 26.36
CA GLY A 9 49.38 20.13 25.78
C GLY A 9 48.74 19.90 24.43
N VAL A 10 47.49 19.44 24.48
CA VAL A 10 46.52 19.27 23.40
C VAL A 10 46.57 20.45 22.42
N TYR A 11 46.91 20.20 21.15
CA TYR A 11 46.55 21.10 20.05
C TYR A 11 45.48 20.46 19.17
N ILE A 12 44.32 21.08 19.30
CA ILE A 12 43.03 20.77 18.69
C ILE A 12 43.17 20.66 17.17
N PHE A 13 42.83 19.49 16.62
CA PHE A 13 42.69 19.26 15.18
C PHE A 13 41.43 19.99 14.69
N ARG A 14 41.57 21.28 14.39
CA ARG A 14 40.51 22.09 13.79
C ARG A 14 40.29 21.61 12.35
N LYS A 15 39.30 20.74 12.17
CA LYS A 15 38.81 20.26 10.87
C LYS A 15 38.30 21.43 10.04
N GLU A 16 39.17 22.02 9.23
CA GLU A 16 38.80 23.00 8.21
C GLU A 16 37.90 22.33 7.17
N ARG A 17 36.59 22.59 7.26
CA ARG A 17 35.69 22.45 6.11
C ARG A 17 36.05 23.53 5.10
N ARG A 18 37.09 23.29 4.30
CA ARG A 18 37.34 24.07 3.08
C ARG A 18 36.28 23.69 2.06
N ILE A 19 35.20 24.47 2.06
CA ILE A 19 34.30 24.55 0.91
C ILE A 19 35.15 25.10 -0.22
N ALA A 20 35.31 24.34 -1.31
CA ALA A 20 36.07 24.79 -2.46
C ALA A 20 35.52 26.14 -2.95
N PRO A 21 36.38 27.12 -3.29
CA PRO A 21 35.91 28.40 -3.77
C PRO A 21 35.16 28.18 -5.08
N TRP A 22 33.86 28.50 -5.07
CA TRP A 22 32.93 28.36 -6.20
C TRP A 22 33.41 29.03 -7.48
N ASP A 23 34.42 29.90 -7.35
CA ASP A 23 34.97 30.71 -8.42
C ASP A 23 35.89 29.94 -9.39
N LYS A 24 36.32 28.72 -9.06
CA LYS A 24 37.16 27.89 -9.96
C LYS A 24 36.40 26.87 -10.80
N MET A 25 35.07 26.76 -10.64
CA MET A 25 34.27 25.80 -11.39
C MET A 25 33.92 26.34 -12.78
N THR A 26 34.07 25.50 -13.80
CA THR A 26 33.68 25.81 -15.18
C THR A 26 32.20 26.22 -15.23
N GLU A 27 31.84 27.12 -16.14
CA GLU A 27 30.46 27.62 -16.29
C GLU A 27 29.45 26.48 -16.46
N GLN A 28 29.86 25.41 -17.13
CA GLN A 28 29.08 24.19 -17.30
C GLN A 28 28.76 23.48 -15.97
N LEU A 29 29.73 23.38 -15.06
CA LEU A 29 29.53 22.75 -13.75
C LEU A 29 28.64 23.61 -12.85
N ARG A 30 28.76 24.95 -12.90
CA ARG A 30 27.89 25.86 -12.17
C ARG A 30 26.44 25.75 -12.63
N ASN A 31 26.21 25.74 -13.95
CA ASN A 31 24.88 25.58 -14.53
C ASN A 31 24.27 24.22 -14.18
N LEU A 32 25.08 23.15 -14.20
CA LEU A 32 24.64 21.81 -13.79
C LEU A 32 24.24 21.78 -12.31
N LEU A 33 25.01 22.40 -11.42
CA LEU A 33 24.71 22.46 -9.98
C LEU A 33 23.46 23.31 -9.70
N ILE A 34 23.28 24.42 -10.42
CA ILE A 34 22.06 25.26 -10.33
C ILE A 34 20.83 24.46 -10.80
N LEU A 35 20.94 23.74 -11.93
CA LEU A 35 19.88 22.87 -12.43
C LEU A 35 19.53 21.75 -11.44
N LEU A 36 20.54 21.09 -10.88
CA LEU A 36 20.36 20.03 -9.89
C LEU A 36 19.67 20.55 -8.63
N GLY A 37 20.11 21.72 -8.12
CA GLY A 37 19.49 22.38 -6.98
C GLY A 37 18.02 22.75 -7.24
N ALA A 38 17.73 23.28 -8.44
CA ALA A 38 16.36 23.61 -8.85
C ALA A 38 15.45 22.37 -8.87
N ILE A 39 15.95 21.23 -9.38
CA ILE A 39 15.20 19.96 -9.38
C ILE A 39 14.89 19.52 -7.94
N VAL A 40 15.86 19.60 -7.02
CA VAL A 40 15.65 19.23 -5.62
C VAL A 40 14.59 20.11 -4.96
N VAL A 41 14.62 21.42 -5.20
CA VAL A 41 13.60 22.35 -4.66
C VAL A 41 12.20 22.04 -5.20
N ILE A 42 12.09 21.74 -6.50
CA ILE A 42 10.81 21.33 -7.12
C ILE A 42 10.30 20.02 -6.52
N LEU A 43 11.17 19.03 -6.30
CA LEU A 43 10.81 17.76 -5.68
C LEU A 43 10.31 17.95 -4.24
N ILE A 44 10.94 18.84 -3.47
CA ILE A 44 10.50 19.19 -2.11
C ILE A 44 9.13 19.86 -2.16
N LEU A 45 8.88 20.78 -3.09
CA LEU A 45 7.58 21.42 -3.27
C LEU A 45 6.48 20.41 -3.64
N ILE A 46 6.77 19.46 -4.53
CA ILE A 46 5.86 18.37 -4.87
C ILE A 46 5.61 17.51 -3.63
N MET A 47 6.65 17.11 -2.88
CA MET A 47 6.48 16.36 -1.65
C MET A 47 5.59 17.09 -0.63
N LEU A 48 5.75 18.40 -0.47
CA LEU A 48 4.96 19.20 0.45
C LEU A 48 3.50 19.36 -0.02
N LEU A 49 3.27 19.62 -1.31
CA LEU A 49 1.92 19.78 -1.87
C LEU A 49 1.13 18.45 -1.89
N PHE A 50 1.82 17.32 -2.06
CA PHE A 50 1.21 15.99 -2.01
C PHE A 50 1.26 15.34 -0.60
N SER A 51 1.79 16.03 0.42
CA SER A 51 1.95 15.51 1.80
C SER A 51 0.63 15.29 2.56
N GLY A 52 -0.49 15.78 2.04
CA GLY A 52 -1.81 15.63 2.67
C GLY A 52 -2.35 14.20 2.72
N LYS A 53 -1.79 13.23 1.98
CA LYS A 53 -2.32 11.85 1.91
C LYS A 53 -1.23 10.76 1.93
N SER A 54 -0.92 10.31 3.14
CA SER A 54 -0.64 8.91 3.52
C SER A 54 0.73 8.25 3.22
N SER A 55 1.49 8.59 2.18
CA SER A 55 2.71 7.81 1.86
C SER A 55 3.99 8.28 2.56
N PHE A 56 4.07 9.53 3.02
CA PHE A 56 5.30 10.10 3.58
C PHE A 56 5.59 9.65 5.03
N ARG A 57 4.56 9.34 5.84
CA ARG A 57 4.77 8.80 7.20
C ARG A 57 5.39 7.40 7.20
N LYS A 58 5.13 6.59 6.18
CA LYS A 58 5.72 5.25 6.03
C LYS A 58 7.22 5.32 5.70
N LEU A 59 7.62 6.29 4.89
CA LEU A 59 9.04 6.50 4.59
C LEU A 59 9.78 7.19 5.73
N LEU A 60 9.15 8.13 6.44
CA LEU A 60 9.72 8.72 7.66
C LEU A 60 9.86 7.69 8.80
N SER A 61 8.90 6.77 8.97
CA SER A 61 9.05 5.72 10.00
C SER A 61 10.21 4.79 9.66
N VAL A 62 10.33 4.31 8.42
CA VAL A 62 11.46 3.45 8.02
C VAL A 62 12.81 4.17 8.15
N PHE A 63 12.89 5.46 7.81
CA PHE A 63 14.15 6.23 7.90
C PHE A 63 14.49 6.68 9.33
N LEU A 64 13.50 6.77 10.22
CA LEU A 64 13.69 7.10 11.64
C LEU A 64 13.92 5.84 12.49
N GLU A 65 13.41 4.69 12.05
CA GLU A 65 13.69 3.35 12.58
C GLU A 65 15.13 2.90 12.28
N GLU A 66 15.71 3.33 11.16
CA GLU A 66 17.14 3.09 10.84
C GLU A 66 18.13 3.91 11.71
N ARG A 67 17.64 4.80 12.60
CA ARG A 67 18.49 5.61 13.51
C ARG A 67 18.32 5.28 14.99
N SER A 68 17.59 4.23 15.33
CA SER A 68 17.28 3.87 16.73
C SER A 68 17.83 2.52 17.21
N ASP A 69 18.76 1.92 16.48
CA ASP A 69 19.43 0.67 16.88
C ASP A 69 20.83 0.94 17.46
N ASP A 70 20.92 1.73 18.54
CA ASP A 70 22.08 1.70 19.44
C ASP A 70 21.70 2.23 20.84
N GLU A 71 22.04 1.42 21.86
CA GLU A 71 22.17 1.71 23.30
C GLU A 71 20.93 1.56 24.24
N ASP A 72 20.83 0.34 24.79
CA ASP A 72 20.83 -0.07 26.21
C ASP A 72 19.85 0.52 27.28
N ASP A 73 19.13 -0.45 27.87
CA ASP A 73 18.76 -0.66 29.29
C ASP A 73 17.85 0.28 30.12
N ALA A 74 16.86 -0.40 30.71
CA ALA A 74 16.23 -0.19 32.04
C ALA A 74 14.86 0.55 32.16
N PRO A 75 14.03 0.18 33.18
CA PRO A 75 12.58 0.05 33.03
C PRO A 75 11.71 1.05 33.82
N ASP A 76 10.42 1.00 33.52
CA ASP A 76 9.25 1.32 34.35
C ASP A 76 9.02 2.79 34.78
N ARG A 77 7.90 3.38 34.30
CA ARG A 77 6.79 3.89 35.15
C ARG A 77 5.71 4.64 34.35
N SER A 78 4.51 4.04 34.36
CA SER A 78 3.19 4.67 34.59
C SER A 78 2.86 6.00 33.89
N GLY A 79 1.87 6.05 32.99
CA GLY A 79 0.46 6.15 33.37
C GLY A 79 -0.47 6.57 32.21
N PRO A 80 -1.80 6.63 32.39
CA PRO A 80 -2.71 5.75 31.65
C PRO A 80 -3.90 6.45 30.94
N VAL A 81 -4.67 5.66 30.17
CA VAL A 81 -6.09 5.90 29.74
C VAL A 81 -6.26 7.00 28.66
N LYS A 82 -6.77 6.72 27.46
CA LYS A 82 -8.18 6.39 27.17
C LYS A 82 -8.33 5.61 25.86
N LYS A 83 -8.75 4.34 25.99
CA LYS A 83 -9.58 3.65 25.00
C LYS A 83 -10.86 4.47 24.81
N SER A 84 -10.96 5.24 23.74
CA SER A 84 -12.27 5.67 23.23
C SER A 84 -12.86 4.49 22.45
N LEU A 85 -13.69 3.76 23.17
CA LEU A 85 -14.71 2.84 22.66
C LEU A 85 -15.66 3.62 21.73
N ALA A 86 -15.26 3.87 20.49
CA ALA A 86 -16.09 4.54 19.49
C ALA A 86 -15.62 4.19 18.08
N ASP A 87 -15.54 2.89 17.76
CA ASP A 87 -15.50 2.44 16.37
C ASP A 87 -15.98 0.98 16.22
N ARG A 88 -17.03 0.63 16.98
CA ARG A 88 -17.70 -0.69 16.92
C ARG A 88 -18.90 -0.71 15.96
N ARG A 89 -18.93 0.16 14.95
CA ARG A 89 -19.90 0.12 13.84
C ARG A 89 -19.31 0.72 12.58
N GLY A 90 -18.78 -0.13 11.71
CA GLY A 90 -18.27 0.26 10.41
C GLY A 90 -17.23 -0.75 9.99
N GLY A 91 -17.64 -1.75 9.20
CA GLY A 91 -16.78 -2.83 8.77
C GLY A 91 -15.48 -2.27 8.21
N SER A 92 -14.36 -2.70 8.79
CA SER A 92 -13.04 -2.54 8.20
C SER A 92 -13.02 -3.31 6.89
N ALA A 93 -13.46 -2.66 5.81
CA ALA A 93 -13.08 -3.07 4.47
C ALA A 93 -11.55 -2.87 4.42
N PRO A 94 -10.74 -3.93 4.26
CA PRO A 94 -9.35 -3.73 3.93
C PRO A 94 -9.32 -2.95 2.61
N ASP A 95 -8.42 -1.97 2.48
CA ASP A 95 -8.12 -1.27 1.23
C ASP A 95 -7.97 -2.29 0.10
N GLU A 96 -9.05 -2.54 -0.63
CA GLU A 96 -9.05 -3.50 -1.72
C GLU A 96 -8.37 -2.85 -2.92
N PRO A 97 -7.47 -3.58 -3.59
CA PRO A 97 -6.78 -3.05 -4.75
C PRO A 97 -7.80 -2.65 -5.81
N VAL A 98 -7.80 -1.36 -6.17
CA VAL A 98 -8.67 -0.79 -7.20
C VAL A 98 -8.40 -1.50 -8.52
N GLN A 99 -9.30 -2.42 -8.88
CA GLN A 99 -9.26 -3.15 -10.13
C GLN A 99 -9.39 -2.16 -11.29
N LYS A 100 -8.42 -2.16 -12.21
CA LYS A 100 -8.39 -1.23 -13.34
C LYS A 100 -9.59 -1.53 -14.24
N ARG A 101 -10.50 -0.55 -14.37
CA ARG A 101 -11.67 -0.61 -15.26
C ARG A 101 -11.24 -0.47 -16.72
N THR A 102 -10.62 -1.49 -17.29
CA THR A 102 -10.35 -1.52 -18.73
C THR A 102 -11.55 -2.12 -19.46
N SER A 103 -11.79 -1.65 -20.69
CA SER A 103 -12.91 -2.12 -21.54
C SER A 103 -12.66 -3.46 -22.21
N GLU A 104 -11.39 -3.87 -22.27
CA GLU A 104 -10.92 -5.10 -22.89
C GLU A 104 -11.07 -6.29 -21.95
N PRO A 105 -11.35 -7.51 -22.45
CA PRO A 105 -11.34 -8.71 -21.64
C PRO A 105 -9.94 -8.95 -21.05
N ILE A 106 -9.84 -8.97 -19.73
CA ILE A 106 -8.60 -9.30 -19.03
C ILE A 106 -8.61 -10.79 -18.72
N VAL A 107 -7.46 -11.45 -18.92
CA VAL A 107 -7.26 -12.86 -18.57
C VAL A 107 -6.22 -12.95 -17.44
N GLU A 108 -6.61 -13.51 -16.31
CA GLU A 108 -5.75 -13.67 -15.13
C GLU A 108 -5.83 -15.06 -14.52
N MET A 109 -4.74 -15.50 -13.90
CA MET A 109 -4.69 -16.74 -13.14
C MET A 109 -5.14 -16.50 -11.72
N ALA A 110 -6.30 -17.06 -11.36
CA ALA A 110 -6.93 -16.78 -10.09
C ALA A 110 -7.60 -18.01 -9.48
N THR A 111 -7.79 -17.96 -8.17
CA THR A 111 -8.42 -19.01 -7.37
C THR A 111 -9.62 -18.43 -6.65
N LEU A 112 -10.79 -19.09 -6.75
CA LEU A 112 -11.99 -18.63 -6.05
C LEU A 112 -11.84 -18.85 -4.54
N ILE A 113 -12.02 -17.80 -3.75
CA ILE A 113 -11.90 -17.85 -2.28
C ILE A 113 -13.21 -17.52 -1.55
N ARG A 114 -14.15 -16.82 -2.20
CA ARG A 114 -15.42 -16.42 -1.59
C ARG A 114 -16.49 -16.30 -2.66
N LYS A 115 -17.71 -16.68 -2.31
CA LYS A 115 -18.93 -16.41 -3.05
C LYS A 115 -19.83 -15.53 -2.17
N SER A 116 -20.41 -14.47 -2.73
CA SER A 116 -21.38 -13.59 -2.06
C SER A 116 -22.68 -13.59 -2.87
N ASP A 117 -23.81 -13.76 -2.18
CA ASP A 117 -25.15 -13.72 -2.75
C ASP A 117 -25.93 -12.63 -2.01
N ASP A 118 -26.09 -11.48 -2.64
CA ASP A 118 -26.76 -10.32 -2.07
C ASP A 118 -28.12 -10.15 -2.75
N ARG A 119 -29.13 -10.87 -2.24
CA ARG A 119 -30.53 -10.69 -2.66
C ARG A 119 -31.30 -9.82 -1.68
N LEU A 120 -32.08 -8.88 -2.19
CA LEU A 120 -32.98 -8.08 -1.36
C LEU A 120 -34.33 -8.80 -1.19
N ARG A 121 -34.66 -9.19 0.04
CA ARG A 121 -35.97 -9.72 0.39
C ARG A 121 -36.92 -8.59 0.79
N VAL A 122 -37.84 -8.24 -0.10
CA VAL A 122 -38.91 -7.27 0.15
C VAL A 122 -40.15 -8.00 0.63
N ILE A 123 -40.64 -7.64 1.82
CA ILE A 123 -41.92 -8.14 2.36
C ILE A 123 -42.92 -7.00 2.19
N GLU A 124 -43.87 -7.18 1.28
CA GLU A 124 -44.91 -6.19 1.03
C GLU A 124 -45.94 -6.19 2.18
N SER A 125 -46.68 -5.09 2.34
CA SER A 125 -47.75 -4.98 3.35
C SER A 125 -48.87 -6.02 3.17
N THR A 126 -48.94 -6.65 1.99
CA THR A 126 -49.82 -7.77 1.64
C THR A 126 -49.33 -9.12 2.18
N GLY A 127 -48.14 -9.18 2.79
CA GLY A 127 -47.48 -10.41 3.22
C GLY A 127 -46.75 -11.15 2.09
N GLN A 128 -46.77 -10.64 0.86
CA GLN A 128 -46.03 -11.24 -0.25
C GLN A 128 -44.53 -10.97 -0.09
N VAL A 129 -43.73 -12.03 -0.24
CA VAL A 129 -42.28 -11.97 -0.20
C VAL A 129 -41.75 -11.94 -1.63
N LYS A 130 -41.12 -10.83 -2.02
CA LYS A 130 -40.49 -10.65 -3.33
C LYS A 130 -38.99 -10.55 -3.15
N LEU A 131 -38.24 -11.38 -3.87
CA LEU A 131 -36.80 -11.21 -4.02
C LEU A 131 -36.57 -10.20 -5.16
N VAL A 132 -35.85 -9.14 -4.87
CA VAL A 132 -35.48 -8.07 -5.80
C VAL A 132 -33.96 -7.95 -5.79
N ASP A 133 -33.38 -7.46 -6.90
CA ASP A 133 -31.96 -7.17 -7.01
C ASP A 133 -31.08 -8.42 -6.86
N GLU A 134 -31.12 -9.28 -7.87
CA GLU A 134 -30.34 -10.52 -7.90
C GLU A 134 -28.89 -10.21 -8.27
N TYR A 135 -28.02 -10.12 -7.27
CA TYR A 135 -26.60 -9.81 -7.43
C TYR A 135 -25.70 -10.91 -6.86
N TYR A 136 -24.93 -11.56 -7.74
CA TYR A 136 -23.95 -12.58 -7.37
C TYR A 136 -22.53 -12.10 -7.59
N GLU A 137 -21.70 -12.21 -6.56
CA GLU A 137 -20.29 -11.82 -6.61
C GLU A 137 -19.38 -13.02 -6.28
N LEU A 138 -18.37 -13.23 -7.10
CA LEU A 138 -17.28 -14.16 -6.91
C LEU A 138 -16.00 -13.37 -6.57
N VAL A 139 -15.36 -13.71 -5.45
CA VAL A 139 -14.07 -13.12 -5.09
C VAL A 139 -12.95 -14.10 -5.39
N PHE A 140 -12.09 -13.71 -6.32
CA PHE A 140 -10.91 -14.46 -6.71
C PHE A 140 -9.66 -13.85 -6.08
N VAL A 141 -8.66 -14.68 -5.79
CA VAL A 141 -7.30 -14.25 -5.47
C VAL A 141 -6.38 -14.61 -6.61
N THR A 142 -5.69 -13.63 -7.15
CA THR A 142 -4.69 -13.85 -8.20
C THR A 142 -3.42 -14.44 -7.60
N ARG A 143 -2.53 -14.98 -8.45
CA ARG A 143 -1.19 -15.41 -8.02
C ARG A 143 -0.37 -14.31 -7.34
N LYS A 144 -0.70 -13.04 -7.60
CA LYS A 144 -0.07 -11.86 -7.00
C LYS A 144 -0.67 -11.48 -5.64
N GLY A 145 -1.62 -12.26 -5.13
CA GLY A 145 -2.34 -11.97 -3.88
C GLY A 145 -3.39 -10.86 -4.01
N GLN A 146 -3.71 -10.40 -5.22
CA GLN A 146 -4.74 -9.37 -5.43
C GLN A 146 -6.12 -10.02 -5.41
N LYS A 147 -7.05 -9.41 -4.67
CA LYS A 147 -8.46 -9.80 -4.65
C LYS A 147 -9.19 -9.14 -5.82
N LEU A 148 -9.89 -9.94 -6.61
CA LEU A 148 -10.73 -9.50 -7.72
C LEU A 148 -12.18 -9.81 -7.37
N LYS A 149 -13.05 -8.81 -7.48
CA LYS A 149 -14.49 -8.94 -7.29
C LYS A 149 -15.16 -9.03 -8.65
N ILE A 150 -15.78 -10.16 -8.92
CA ILE A 150 -16.33 -10.48 -10.23
C ILE A 150 -17.82 -10.78 -10.08
N GLU A 151 -18.65 -9.98 -10.70
CA GLU A 151 -20.08 -10.21 -10.84
C GLU A 151 -20.34 -11.37 -11.81
N CYS A 152 -21.31 -12.23 -11.51
CA CYS A 152 -21.67 -13.34 -12.37
C CYS A 152 -23.18 -13.64 -12.38
N SER A 153 -23.62 -14.51 -13.29
CA SER A 153 -24.96 -15.09 -13.30
C SER A 153 -25.16 -16.13 -12.20
N ALA A 154 -26.42 -16.46 -11.90
CA ALA A 154 -26.78 -17.52 -10.95
C ALA A 154 -26.18 -18.88 -11.33
N GLU A 155 -26.22 -19.23 -12.62
CA GLU A 155 -25.68 -20.50 -13.09
C GLU A 155 -24.16 -20.58 -12.91
N ALA A 156 -23.45 -19.50 -13.25
CA ALA A 156 -22.01 -19.43 -13.04
C ALA A 156 -21.67 -19.48 -11.56
N TYR A 157 -22.44 -18.78 -10.73
CA TYR A 157 -22.25 -18.75 -9.28
C TYR A 157 -22.26 -20.16 -8.68
N GLU A 158 -23.17 -21.03 -9.12
CA GLU A 158 -23.24 -22.41 -8.63
C GLU A 158 -22.09 -23.27 -9.18
N LYS A 159 -21.82 -23.19 -10.49
CA LYS A 159 -20.88 -24.05 -11.21
C LYS A 159 -19.40 -23.78 -10.88
N VAL A 160 -19.02 -22.55 -10.52
CA VAL A 160 -17.60 -22.24 -10.23
C VAL A 160 -17.16 -22.90 -8.91
N PRO A 161 -16.16 -23.80 -8.90
CA PRO A 161 -15.71 -24.46 -7.68
C PRO A 161 -14.78 -23.59 -6.81
N PHE A 162 -14.81 -23.81 -5.49
CA PHE A 162 -13.88 -23.16 -4.55
C PHE A 162 -12.47 -23.76 -4.63
N ASN A 163 -11.47 -22.94 -4.31
CA ASN A 163 -10.05 -23.33 -4.19
C ASN A 163 -9.43 -23.96 -5.44
N GLN A 164 -10.14 -23.99 -6.56
CA GLN A 164 -9.62 -24.40 -7.85
C GLN A 164 -8.91 -23.22 -8.50
N GLN A 165 -7.67 -23.45 -8.94
CA GLN A 165 -6.93 -22.47 -9.73
C GLN A 165 -7.36 -22.59 -11.20
N GLY A 166 -7.74 -21.47 -11.79
CA GLY A 166 -8.19 -21.43 -13.18
C GLY A 166 -7.88 -20.11 -13.86
N SER A 167 -8.00 -20.12 -15.19
CA SER A 167 -7.90 -18.95 -16.04
C SER A 167 -9.22 -18.20 -16.01
N LEU A 168 -9.21 -17.05 -15.34
CA LEU A 168 -10.34 -16.15 -15.19
C LEU A 168 -10.28 -15.09 -16.29
N THR A 169 -11.29 -15.07 -17.15
CA THR A 169 -11.54 -14.00 -18.11
C THR A 169 -12.72 -13.16 -17.64
N TYR A 170 -12.51 -11.86 -17.52
CA TYR A 170 -13.52 -10.93 -17.04
C TYR A 170 -13.45 -9.60 -17.80
N ARG A 171 -14.57 -8.87 -17.82
CA ARG A 171 -14.69 -7.56 -18.48
C ARG A 171 -15.47 -6.62 -17.57
N ARG A 172 -14.90 -5.45 -17.25
CA ARG A 172 -15.54 -4.44 -16.36
C ARG A 172 -16.08 -5.04 -15.04
N ASN A 173 -15.37 -6.02 -14.49
CA ASN A 173 -15.75 -6.77 -13.29
C ASN A 173 -16.90 -7.76 -13.47
N THR A 174 -17.37 -8.02 -14.69
CA THR A 174 -18.30 -9.13 -14.96
C THR A 174 -17.53 -10.34 -15.46
N LEU A 175 -17.92 -11.53 -15.02
CA LEU A 175 -17.39 -12.79 -15.50
C LEU A 175 -17.66 -12.90 -17.00
N VAL A 176 -16.67 -13.39 -17.75
CA VAL A 176 -16.87 -13.83 -19.14
C VAL A 176 -16.69 -15.34 -19.21
N LYS A 177 -15.63 -15.84 -18.58
CA LYS A 177 -15.26 -17.25 -18.61
C LYS A 177 -14.33 -17.59 -17.45
N PHE A 178 -14.50 -18.74 -16.83
CA PHE A 178 -13.54 -19.33 -15.91
C PHE A 178 -13.22 -20.76 -16.32
N LYS A 179 -11.98 -21.00 -16.77
CA LYS A 179 -11.49 -22.33 -17.15
C LYS A 179 -10.60 -22.88 -16.07
N TYR A 180 -10.99 -24.00 -15.47
CA TYR A 180 -10.19 -24.75 -14.51
C TYR A 180 -9.87 -26.14 -15.09
N TYR A 181 -9.23 -27.00 -14.31
CA TYR A 181 -8.74 -28.29 -14.80
C TYR A 181 -9.86 -29.21 -15.31
N GLU A 182 -10.98 -29.26 -14.59
CA GLU A 182 -12.06 -30.22 -14.86
C GLU A 182 -13.09 -29.67 -15.84
N ASP A 183 -13.35 -28.35 -15.83
CA ASP A 183 -14.39 -27.75 -16.66
C ASP A 183 -14.14 -26.27 -16.98
N THR A 184 -15.03 -25.71 -17.79
CA THR A 184 -15.09 -24.31 -18.17
C THR A 184 -16.48 -23.75 -17.90
N VAL A 185 -16.54 -22.76 -17.01
CA VAL A 185 -17.78 -22.04 -16.69
C VAL A 185 -17.83 -20.74 -17.48
N PHE A 186 -18.98 -20.44 -18.07
CA PHE A 186 -19.27 -19.16 -18.71
C PHE A 186 -20.26 -18.38 -17.85
N ASN A 187 -20.30 -17.07 -18.07
CA ASN A 187 -21.32 -16.22 -17.46
C ASN A 187 -22.70 -16.46 -18.08
#